data_AF-A0A2V8KE12-F1
#
_entry.id   AF-A0A2V8KE12-F1
#
_cell.length_a   1.000
_cell.length_b   1.000
_cell.length_c   1.000
_cell.angle_alpha   90.00
_cell.angle_beta   90.00
_cell.angle_gamma   90.00
#
_symmetry.space_group_name_H-M   'P 1'
#
loop_
_entity.id
_entity.type
_entity.pdbx_description
1 polymer ?
#
loop_
_entity_poly.entity_id
_entity_poly.type
_entity_poly.pdbx_seq_one_letter_code
_entity_poly.pdbx_strand_id
1 'polypeptide(L)'
;MDSNGKPKGGPMLFAQGVRTDDFSIAPDGSLYISSGMTMMRVSPTGEVTKFLDNVPNGASTWVTKDGKWLYWPTRGGDAPQRLLRVALK
;
A
#
# COMPACT_ATOMS: atom_id res chain seq x y z
N MET A 1 -5.54 -17.18 -15.76
CA MET A 1 -5.28 -17.12 -17.21
C MET A 1 -6.17 -18.14 -17.91
N ASP A 2 -6.58 -17.89 -19.16
CA ASP A 2 -7.16 -18.91 -20.04
C ASP A 2 -6.06 -19.83 -20.61
N SER A 3 -6.43 -20.80 -21.45
CA SER A 3 -5.47 -21.72 -22.07
C SER A 3 -4.47 -21.03 -23.00
N ASN A 4 -4.70 -19.76 -23.36
CA ASN A 4 -3.85 -18.96 -24.23
C ASN A 4 -3.03 -17.93 -23.45
N GLY A 5 -2.99 -18.01 -22.12
CA GLY A 5 -2.25 -17.10 -21.26
C GLY A 5 -2.91 -15.72 -21.09
N LYS A 6 -4.13 -15.50 -21.57
CA LYS A 6 -4.84 -14.24 -21.35
C LYS A 6 -5.47 -14.21 -19.96
N PRO A 7 -5.54 -13.05 -19.29
CA PRO A 7 -6.30 -12.91 -18.05
C PRO A 7 -7.75 -13.39 -18.27
N LYS A 8 -8.28 -14.18 -17.33
CA LYS A 8 -9.72 -14.47 -17.31
C LYS A 8 -10.42 -13.25 -16.69
N GLY A 9 -11.27 -12.57 -17.46
CA GLY A 9 -11.95 -11.35 -17.05
C GLY A 9 -11.25 -10.07 -17.51
N GLY A 10 -11.97 -8.95 -17.42
CA GLY A 10 -11.43 -7.61 -17.65
C GLY A 10 -11.04 -6.91 -16.34
N PRO A 11 -10.46 -5.70 -16.41
CA PRO A 11 -10.23 -4.86 -15.24
C PRO A 11 -11.52 -4.68 -14.43
N MET A 12 -11.42 -4.74 -13.10
CA MET A 12 -12.54 -4.53 -12.19
C MET A 12 -12.17 -3.50 -11.12
N LEU A 13 -13.17 -2.72 -10.69
CA LEU A 13 -13.02 -1.87 -9.52
C LEU A 13 -12.87 -2.78 -8.29
N PHE A 14 -11.76 -2.62 -7.56
CA PHE A 14 -11.49 -3.38 -6.33
C PHE A 14 -11.78 -2.57 -5.07
N ALA A 15 -11.33 -1.31 -5.03
CA ALA A 15 -11.55 -0.38 -3.92
C ALA A 15 -11.61 1.06 -4.44
N GLN A 16 -12.27 1.94 -3.68
CA GLN A 16 -12.39 3.37 -3.96
C GLN A 16 -12.27 4.20 -2.68
N GLY A 17 -12.05 5.52 -2.79
CA GLY A 17 -11.94 6.40 -1.62
C GLY A 17 -10.53 6.48 -1.01
N VAL A 18 -9.51 5.98 -1.71
CA VAL A 18 -8.09 6.11 -1.34
C VAL A 18 -7.33 6.76 -2.50
N ARG A 19 -6.40 7.68 -2.19
CA ARG A 19 -5.49 8.20 -3.21
C ARG A 19 -4.38 7.19 -3.43
N THR A 20 -4.44 6.47 -4.54
CA THR A 20 -3.48 5.41 -4.87
C THR A 20 -2.29 5.96 -5.66
N ASP A 21 -1.10 5.54 -5.25
CA ASP A 21 0.16 5.65 -6.00
C ASP A 21 0.78 4.23 -5.96
N ASP A 22 2.09 4.09 -5.75
CA ASP A 22 2.69 2.78 -5.49
C ASP A 22 2.22 2.20 -4.14
N PHE A 23 1.89 0.90 -4.14
CA PHE A 23 1.43 0.16 -2.96
C PHE A 23 2.14 -1.19 -2.82
N SER A 24 1.96 -1.82 -1.67
CA SER A 24 2.48 -3.15 -1.38
C SER A 24 1.36 -4.07 -0.91
N ILE A 25 1.51 -5.35 -1.24
CA ILE A 25 0.60 -6.42 -0.82
C ILE A 25 1.30 -7.19 0.30
N ALA A 26 0.66 -7.29 1.46
CA ALA A 26 1.14 -8.10 2.57
C ALA A 26 0.79 -9.59 2.37
N PRO A 27 1.47 -10.52 3.09
CA PRO A 27 1.19 -11.96 2.97
C PRO A 27 -0.26 -12.36 3.28
N ASP A 28 -1.00 -11.56 4.06
CA ASP A 28 -2.43 -11.76 4.36
C ASP A 28 -3.37 -11.27 3.23
N GLY A 29 -2.81 -10.71 2.15
CA GLY A 29 -3.55 -10.12 1.03
C GLY A 29 -4.00 -8.68 1.25
N SER A 30 -3.70 -8.06 2.40
CA SER A 30 -3.97 -6.64 2.61
C SER A 30 -3.06 -5.77 1.75
N LEU A 31 -3.58 -4.68 1.21
CA LEU A 31 -2.77 -3.67 0.51
C LEU A 31 -2.47 -2.51 1.46
N TYR A 32 -1.23 -2.04 1.48
CA TYR A 32 -0.83 -0.83 2.21
C TYR A 32 -0.46 0.27 1.22
N ILE A 33 -1.11 1.43 1.36
CA ILE A 33 -1.06 2.52 0.38
C ILE A 33 -0.71 3.82 1.11
N SER A 34 0.37 4.48 0.69
CA SER A 34 0.65 5.84 1.15
C SER A 34 -0.32 6.81 0.47
N SER A 35 -1.11 7.54 1.27
CA SER A 35 -2.14 8.46 0.77
C SER A 35 -2.02 9.80 1.49
N GLY A 36 -1.15 10.67 0.98
CA GLY A 36 -0.85 11.94 1.63
C GLY A 36 -0.16 11.70 2.99
N MET A 37 -0.66 12.32 4.05
CA MET A 37 -0.11 12.14 5.41
C MET A 37 -0.70 10.94 6.17
N THR A 38 -1.27 9.98 5.44
CA THR A 38 -1.89 8.77 6.02
C THR A 38 -1.35 7.53 5.34
N MET A 39 -1.31 6.43 6.10
CA MET A 39 -1.16 5.10 5.54
C MET A 39 -2.52 4.43 5.54
N MET A 40 -3.00 4.04 4.37
CA MET A 40 -4.28 3.35 4.21
C MET A 40 -4.03 1.85 4.09
N ARG A 41 -4.93 1.05 4.67
CA ARG A 41 -5.00 -0.39 4.46
C ARG A 41 -6.27 -0.72 3.68
N VAL A 42 -6.13 -1.50 2.62
CA VAL A 42 -7.26 -2.11 1.91
C VAL A 42 -7.30 -3.59 2.24
N SER A 43 -8.44 -4.10 2.72
CA SER A 43 -8.61 -5.52 3.00
C SER A 43 -8.66 -6.35 1.70
N PRO A 44 -8.50 -7.68 1.77
CA PRO A 44 -8.73 -8.56 0.62
C PRO A 44 -10.14 -8.50 0.02
N THR A 45 -11.11 -7.91 0.73
CA THR A 45 -12.49 -7.69 0.27
C THR A 45 -12.75 -6.28 -0.26
N GLY A 46 -11.74 -5.41 -0.30
CA GLY A 46 -11.84 -4.04 -0.82
C GLY A 46 -12.23 -2.98 0.20
N GLU A 47 -12.30 -3.32 1.50
CA GLU A 47 -12.60 -2.35 2.56
C GLU A 47 -11.39 -1.45 2.81
N VAL A 48 -11.60 -0.13 2.74
CA VAL A 48 -10.55 0.88 2.95
C VAL A 48 -10.60 1.42 4.38
N THR A 49 -9.49 1.29 5.10
CA THR A 49 -9.35 1.79 6.48
C THR A 49 -8.08 2.62 6.64
N LYS A 50 -8.06 3.53 7.61
CA LYS A 50 -6.85 4.25 7.99
C LYS A 50 -6.01 3.37 8.91
N PHE A 51 -4.80 3.03 8.49
CA PHE A 51 -3.85 2.24 9.27
C PHE A 51 -2.94 3.11 10.13
N LEU A 52 -2.38 4.19 9.55
CA LEU A 52 -1.64 5.23 10.28
C LEU A 52 -2.15 6.61 9.90
N ASP A 53 -2.12 7.51 10.87
CA ASP A 53 -2.46 8.91 10.71
C ASP A 53 -1.27 9.81 11.02
N ASN A 54 -1.23 11.01 10.43
CA ASN A 54 -0.19 12.01 10.67
C ASN A 54 1.25 11.49 10.46
N VAL A 55 1.45 10.66 9.44
CA VAL A 55 2.78 10.17 9.04
C VAL A 55 3.33 10.99 7.87
N PRO A 56 4.66 11.15 7.75
CA PRO A 56 5.26 11.79 6.59
C PRO A 56 4.84 11.08 5.30
N ASN A 57 4.38 11.87 4.32
CA ASN A 57 3.93 11.38 3.01
C ASN A 57 5.09 10.69 2.27
N GLY A 58 4.75 9.65 1.50
CA GLY A 58 5.67 8.88 0.67
C GLY A 58 5.16 8.71 -0.76
N ALA A 59 5.99 8.15 -1.63
CA ALA A 59 5.56 7.76 -2.97
C ALA A 59 5.14 6.29 -3.06
N SER A 60 5.65 5.45 -2.16
CA SER A 60 5.49 3.99 -2.24
C SER A 60 5.49 3.33 -0.87
N THR A 61 5.19 2.02 -0.85
CA THR A 61 5.27 1.18 0.34
C THR A 61 5.91 -0.17 0.02
N TRP A 62 6.46 -0.84 1.04
CA TRP A 62 7.02 -2.19 0.92
C TRP A 62 6.76 -3.01 2.17
N VAL A 63 6.21 -4.22 2.02
CA VAL A 63 6.00 -5.15 3.13
C VAL A 63 7.06 -6.24 3.07
N THR A 64 7.65 -6.61 4.22
CA THR A 64 8.60 -7.72 4.27
C THR A 64 7.93 -9.04 3.96
N LYS A 65 8.70 -10.00 3.43
CA LYS A 65 8.20 -11.34 3.09
C LYS A 65 7.52 -12.06 4.27
N ASP A 66 8.01 -11.83 5.49
CA ASP A 66 7.43 -12.38 6.72
C ASP A 66 6.22 -11.58 7.25
N GLY A 67 5.82 -10.52 6.55
CA GLY A 67 4.67 -9.68 6.89
C GLY A 67 4.88 -8.81 8.12
N LYS A 68 6.09 -8.75 8.72
CA LYS A 68 6.30 -8.06 10.00
C LYS A 68 6.54 -6.56 9.90
N TRP A 69 6.97 -6.07 8.75
CA TRP A 69 7.35 -4.66 8.61
C TRP A 69 6.79 -4.06 7.34
N LEU A 70 6.25 -2.86 7.49
CA LEU A 70 5.92 -1.95 6.40
C LEU A 70 6.96 -0.84 6.35
N TYR A 71 7.59 -0.66 5.19
CA TYR A 71 8.53 0.42 4.89
C TYR A 71 7.90 1.43 3.93
N TRP A 72 8.28 2.69 4.03
CA TRP A 72 7.99 3.69 2.99
C TRP A 72 9.08 4.76 2.92
N PRO A 73 9.52 5.15 1.72
CA PRO A 73 10.34 6.34 1.54
C PRO A 73 9.46 7.58 1.71
N THR A 74 9.96 8.61 2.39
CA THR A 74 9.27 9.90 2.42
C THR A 74 9.35 10.58 1.04
N ARG A 75 8.52 11.60 0.81
CA ARG A 75 8.78 12.59 -0.25
C ARG A 75 9.70 13.68 0.29
N GLY A 76 10.58 14.15 -0.58
CA GLY A 76 11.56 15.18 -0.27
C GLY A 76 10.94 16.57 -0.36
N GLY A 77 11.74 17.56 0.04
CA GLY A 77 11.42 18.97 0.06
C GLY A 77 12.61 19.68 0.70
N ASP A 78 12.37 20.53 1.70
CA ASP A 78 13.44 21.17 2.48
C ASP A 78 14.16 20.22 3.45
N ALA A 79 13.65 19.00 3.63
CA ALA A 79 14.23 17.97 4.50
C ALA A 79 14.80 16.78 3.70
N PRO A 80 15.86 16.11 4.20
CA PRO A 80 16.40 14.91 3.60
C PRO A 80 15.37 13.79 3.48
N GLN A 81 15.50 13.01 2.42
CA GLN A 81 14.70 11.81 2.23
C GLN A 81 15.05 10.75 3.27
N ARG A 82 14.00 10.10 3.81
CA ARG A 82 14.13 9.07 4.84
C ARG A 82 13.41 7.80 4.40
N LEU A 83 13.91 6.66 4.86
CA LEU A 83 13.20 5.40 4.83
C LEU A 83 12.61 5.14 6.21
N LEU A 84 11.29 5.17 6.31
CA LEU A 84 10.57 4.90 7.55
C LEU A 84 10.07 3.45 7.55
N ARG A 85 9.81 2.91 8.75
CA ARG A 85 9.13 1.64 8.90
C ARG A 85 8.26 1.58 10.14
N VAL A 86 7.24 0.73 10.10
CA VAL A 86 6.40 0.37 11.25
C VAL A 86 6.24 -1.15 11.30
N ALA A 87 6.07 -1.70 12.50
CA ALA A 87 5.70 -3.10 12.65
C ALA A 87 4.26 -3.31 12.19
N LEU A 88 4.03 -4.38 11.44
CA LEU A 88 2.71 -4.92 11.16
C LEU A 88 2.40 -6.00 12.21
N LYS A 89 1.12 -6.11 12.59
CA LYS A 89 0.66 -7.12 13.55
C LYS A 89 0.59 -8.50 12.91
#